data_AF-A0ABD6MYU2-F1
#
_entry.id   AF-A0ABD6MYU2-F1
#
_cell.length_a   1.000
_cell.length_b   1.000
_cell.length_c   1.000
_cell.angle_alpha   90.00
_cell.angle_beta   90.00
_cell.angle_gamma   90.00
#
_symmetry.space_group_name_H-M   'P 1'
#
loop_
_entity.id
_entity.type
_entity.pdbx_description
1 polymer ?
#
loop_
_entity_poly.entity_id
_entity_poly.type
_entity_poly.pdbx_seq_one_letter_code
_entity_poly.pdbx_strand_id
1 'polypeptide(L)'
;SIATVEGADVGKFEQLTLDKTPVSTSVTDEPGTPGNEGDLVKVTITADQTSVAENVKPTFTVHINTALAHDLVVTLSNNAQVTIKAGETSAPYTHAAQGDDVYNDAGQISLGINSAVDATG
;
A
#
# COMPACT_ATOMS: atom_id res chain seq x y z
N SER A 1 -13.05 -37.09 18.57
CA SER A 1 -13.80 -36.75 19.79
C SER A 1 -14.54 -37.99 20.27
N ILE A 2 -14.40 -38.40 21.53
CA ILE A 2 -15.20 -39.50 22.10
C ILE A 2 -16.58 -38.95 22.45
N ALA A 3 -17.62 -39.50 21.83
CA ALA A 3 -19.00 -39.03 22.02
C ALA A 3 -19.78 -39.84 23.07
N THR A 4 -19.34 -41.06 23.39
CA THR A 4 -19.96 -41.97 24.35
C THR A 4 -18.92 -42.92 24.95
N VAL A 5 -19.18 -43.43 26.14
CA VAL A 5 -18.41 -44.50 26.79
C VAL A 5 -19.30 -45.75 26.82
N GLU A 6 -18.77 -46.92 26.45
CA GLU A 6 -19.52 -48.19 26.36
C GLU A 6 -19.08 -49.17 27.45
N GLY A 7 -20.01 -49.99 27.97
CA GLY A 7 -19.75 -51.01 29.00
C GLY A 7 -20.91 -51.20 29.98
N ALA A 8 -20.78 -52.18 30.88
CA ALA A 8 -21.65 -52.29 32.05
C ALA A 8 -21.44 -51.08 32.98
N ASP A 9 -22.48 -50.61 33.66
CA ASP A 9 -22.47 -49.47 34.59
C ASP A 9 -22.29 -48.05 33.99
N VAL A 10 -22.35 -47.87 32.66
CA VAL A 10 -22.27 -46.52 32.04
C VAL A 10 -23.33 -45.53 32.54
N GLY A 11 -24.46 -46.02 33.05
CA GLY A 11 -25.52 -45.19 33.65
C GLY A 11 -25.19 -44.64 35.05
N LYS A 12 -24.03 -44.98 35.63
CA LYS A 12 -23.52 -44.38 36.88
C LYS A 12 -22.75 -43.07 36.65
N PHE A 13 -22.53 -42.69 35.40
CA PHE A 13 -21.87 -41.44 35.01
C PHE A 13 -22.90 -40.47 34.44
N GLU A 14 -22.77 -39.18 34.75
CA GLU A 14 -23.57 -38.13 34.14
C GLU A 14 -23.34 -38.09 32.62
N GLN A 15 -24.43 -38.03 31.86
CA GLN A 15 -24.37 -37.97 30.40
C GLN A 15 -23.77 -36.61 29.98
N LEU A 16 -22.56 -36.64 29.41
CA LEU A 16 -21.87 -35.44 28.93
C LEU A 16 -22.36 -35.07 27.52
N THR A 17 -23.34 -34.18 27.44
CA THR A 17 -23.76 -33.57 26.17
C THR A 17 -22.83 -32.41 25.84
N LEU A 18 -21.83 -32.64 24.99
CA LEU A 18 -21.00 -31.55 24.45
C LEU A 18 -21.79 -30.78 23.39
N ASP A 19 -21.78 -29.44 23.49
CA ASP A 19 -22.13 -28.56 22.39
C ASP A 19 -21.14 -28.80 21.25
N LYS A 20 -21.65 -29.22 20.09
CA LYS A 20 -20.87 -29.53 18.89
C LYS A 20 -20.96 -28.43 17.85
N THR A 21 -21.56 -27.29 18.21
CA THR A 21 -21.65 -26.13 17.33
C THR A 21 -20.23 -25.65 17.04
N PRO A 22 -19.75 -25.74 15.78
CA PRO A 22 -18.45 -25.21 15.43
C PRO A 22 -18.49 -23.69 15.57
N VAL A 23 -17.64 -23.12 16.41
CA VAL A 23 -17.41 -21.68 16.44
C VAL A 23 -16.30 -21.37 15.45
N SER A 24 -16.59 -20.52 14.48
CA SER A 24 -15.62 -20.06 13.48
C SER A 24 -15.53 -18.54 13.50
N THR A 25 -14.33 -18.02 13.34
CA THR A 25 -14.04 -16.60 13.11
C THR A 25 -13.40 -16.49 11.74
N SER A 26 -14.05 -15.80 10.80
CA SER A 26 -13.43 -15.47 9.52
C SER A 26 -12.61 -14.19 9.65
N VAL A 27 -11.36 -14.24 9.23
CA VAL A 27 -10.52 -13.04 9.01
C VAL A 27 -10.42 -12.86 7.50
N THR A 28 -10.75 -11.68 7.01
CA THR A 28 -10.56 -11.29 5.59
C THR A 28 -9.43 -10.27 5.53
N ASP A 29 -8.25 -10.74 5.15
CA ASP A 29 -7.01 -9.94 5.11
C ASP A 29 -6.57 -9.61 3.66
N GLU A 30 -7.16 -10.27 2.65
CA GLU A 30 -6.64 -10.17 1.29
C GLU A 30 -7.39 -9.13 0.42
N PRO A 31 -6.66 -8.35 -0.39
CA PRO A 31 -7.26 -7.52 -1.43
C PRO A 31 -7.90 -8.36 -2.55
N GLY A 32 -9.10 -8.00 -3.02
CA GLY A 32 -9.78 -8.67 -4.13
C GLY A 32 -10.64 -7.75 -4.99
N THR A 33 -10.70 -8.02 -6.31
CA THR A 33 -11.58 -7.28 -7.25
C THR A 33 -12.49 -8.23 -8.02
N PRO A 34 -13.83 -8.01 -8.03
CA PRO A 34 -14.58 -7.00 -7.28
C PRO A 34 -14.70 -7.38 -5.78
N GLY A 35 -14.32 -6.49 -4.85
CA GLY A 35 -14.28 -6.82 -3.42
C GLY A 35 -13.55 -5.79 -2.53
N ASN A 36 -13.21 -6.19 -1.30
CA ASN A 36 -12.43 -5.41 -0.34
C ASN A 36 -11.04 -5.10 -0.91
N GLU A 37 -10.59 -3.85 -0.82
CA GLU A 37 -9.22 -3.49 -1.24
C GLU A 37 -8.14 -3.95 -0.24
N GLY A 38 -8.52 -4.69 0.82
CA GLY A 38 -7.61 -5.14 1.87
C GLY A 38 -6.75 -4.00 2.41
N ASP A 39 -5.53 -4.34 2.81
CA ASP A 39 -4.49 -3.39 3.20
C ASP A 39 -3.63 -2.95 1.98
N LEU A 40 -4.23 -2.79 0.79
CA LEU A 40 -3.50 -2.29 -0.38
C LEU A 40 -3.05 -0.85 -0.20
N VAL A 41 -1.73 -0.67 -0.25
CA VAL A 41 -1.11 0.65 -0.39
C VAL A 41 -1.05 1.01 -1.87
N LYS A 42 -1.81 2.04 -2.25
CA LYS A 42 -1.80 2.62 -3.60
C LYS A 42 -0.86 3.81 -3.63
N VAL A 43 0.10 3.80 -4.55
CA VAL A 43 1.03 4.91 -4.76
C VAL A 43 0.66 5.64 -6.06
N THR A 44 0.57 6.96 -6.01
CA THR A 44 0.30 7.81 -7.18
C THR A 44 1.28 8.97 -7.26
N ILE A 45 1.38 9.61 -8.42
CA ILE A 45 2.19 10.82 -8.63
C ILE A 45 1.38 11.84 -9.43
N THR A 46 1.43 13.10 -9.01
CA THR A 46 0.78 14.23 -9.69
C THR A 46 1.81 15.27 -10.07
N ALA A 47 1.65 15.87 -11.26
CA ALA A 47 2.34 17.12 -11.58
C ALA A 47 1.61 18.27 -10.90
N ASP A 48 2.35 19.13 -10.18
CA ASP A 48 1.73 20.22 -9.41
C ASP A 48 1.33 21.40 -10.33
N GLN A 49 1.94 21.46 -11.52
CA GLN A 49 1.63 22.42 -12.57
C GLN A 49 1.56 21.73 -13.93
N THR A 50 0.68 22.25 -14.81
CA THR A 50 0.47 21.72 -16.17
C THR A 50 1.57 22.14 -17.14
N SER A 51 2.24 23.26 -16.87
CA SER A 51 3.40 23.74 -17.61
C SER A 51 4.33 24.51 -16.68
N VAL A 52 5.59 24.58 -17.08
CA VAL A 52 6.61 25.40 -16.43
C VAL A 52 7.29 26.26 -17.48
N ALA A 53 7.68 27.48 -17.10
CA ALA A 53 8.54 28.29 -17.94
C ALA A 53 9.96 27.67 -17.98
N GLU A 54 10.71 28.01 -19.01
CA GLU A 54 12.14 27.68 -19.08
C GLU A 54 12.87 28.21 -17.85
N ASN A 55 13.91 27.50 -17.43
CA ASN A 55 14.68 27.81 -16.21
C ASN A 55 13.86 27.74 -14.89
N VAL A 56 12.59 27.33 -14.93
CA VAL A 56 11.78 27.04 -13.74
C VAL A 56 11.75 25.55 -13.50
N LYS A 57 11.92 25.15 -12.23
CA LYS A 57 11.91 23.73 -11.85
C LYS A 57 10.47 23.20 -11.80
N PRO A 58 10.14 22.11 -12.51
CA PRO A 58 8.87 21.43 -12.34
C PRO A 58 8.84 20.65 -11.03
N THR A 59 7.68 20.66 -10.38
CA THR A 59 7.43 19.97 -9.12
C THR A 59 6.30 18.95 -9.30
N PHE A 60 6.45 17.87 -8.56
CA PHE A 60 5.55 16.73 -8.55
C PHE A 60 5.34 16.32 -7.10
N THR A 61 4.18 15.75 -6.82
CA THR A 61 3.88 15.20 -5.50
C THR A 61 3.57 13.73 -5.63
N VAL A 62 4.28 12.89 -4.86
CA VAL A 62 3.98 11.47 -4.71
C VAL A 62 3.03 11.31 -3.54
N HIS A 63 1.98 10.50 -3.71
CA HIS A 63 0.95 10.26 -2.69
C HIS A 63 0.79 8.78 -2.41
N ILE A 64 0.35 8.46 -1.19
CA ILE A 64 -0.17 7.16 -0.79
C ILE A 64 -1.56 7.29 -0.17
N ASN A 65 -2.38 6.25 -0.31
CA ASN A 65 -3.78 6.24 0.17
C ASN A 65 -3.93 6.08 1.69
N THR A 66 -2.86 5.76 2.41
CA THR A 66 -2.87 5.55 3.86
C THR A 66 -1.51 5.91 4.46
N ALA A 67 -1.50 6.38 5.71
CA ALA A 67 -0.26 6.63 6.43
C ALA A 67 0.39 5.30 6.87
N LEU A 68 1.71 5.20 6.73
CA LEU A 68 2.47 4.00 7.08
C LEU A 68 3.25 4.18 8.37
N ALA A 69 3.53 3.07 9.07
CA ALA A 69 4.33 3.07 10.30
C ALA A 69 5.84 3.27 10.04
N HIS A 70 6.28 3.02 8.81
CA HIS A 70 7.67 3.14 8.37
C HIS A 70 7.76 4.06 7.15
N ASP A 71 8.98 4.55 6.88
CA ASP A 71 9.26 5.33 5.68
C ASP A 71 9.04 4.47 4.43
N LEU A 72 8.46 5.06 3.39
CA LEU A 72 8.31 4.44 2.08
C LEU A 72 9.26 5.10 1.09
N VAL A 73 10.09 4.31 0.42
CA VAL A 73 11.01 4.76 -0.61
C VAL A 73 10.42 4.44 -1.99
N VAL A 74 10.07 5.49 -2.72
CA VAL A 74 9.50 5.40 -4.07
C VAL A 74 10.57 5.73 -5.10
N THR A 75 10.81 4.80 -6.01
CA THR A 75 11.70 4.99 -7.16
C THR A 75 10.86 5.44 -8.35
N LEU A 76 11.15 6.63 -8.87
CA LEU A 76 10.51 7.18 -10.05
C LEU A 76 11.12 6.61 -11.34
N SER A 77 10.41 6.75 -12.45
CA SER A 77 10.83 6.31 -13.79
C SER A 77 12.18 6.89 -14.27
N ASN A 78 12.59 8.03 -13.72
CA ASN A 78 13.90 8.65 -13.99
C ASN A 78 14.98 8.25 -12.98
N ASN A 79 14.74 7.21 -12.18
CA ASN A 79 15.59 6.70 -11.10
C ASN A 79 15.80 7.63 -9.91
N ALA A 80 15.09 8.77 -9.84
CA ALA A 80 15.06 9.57 -8.62
C ALA A 80 14.31 8.81 -7.51
N GLN A 81 14.75 9.00 -6.26
CA GLN A 81 14.10 8.43 -5.09
C GLN A 81 13.36 9.53 -4.31
N VAL A 82 12.14 9.22 -3.91
CA VAL A 82 11.28 10.06 -3.08
C VAL A 82 10.94 9.28 -1.82
N THR A 83 11.16 9.86 -0.65
CA THR A 83 10.83 9.22 0.63
C THR A 83 9.58 9.86 1.22
N ILE A 84 8.52 9.08 1.37
CA ILE A 84 7.36 9.45 2.19
C ILE A 84 7.67 9.02 3.61
N LYS A 85 7.66 9.96 4.55
CA LYS A 85 7.99 9.68 5.95
C LYS A 85 6.88 8.90 6.64
N ALA A 86 7.26 8.08 7.61
CA ALA A 86 6.30 7.42 8.50
C ALA A 86 5.28 8.43 9.04
N GLY A 87 3.99 8.07 9.01
CA GLY A 87 2.88 8.93 9.39
C GLY A 87 2.42 9.94 8.33
N GLU A 88 3.22 10.19 7.29
CA GLU A 88 2.85 11.07 6.17
C GLU A 88 2.21 10.28 5.03
N THR A 89 1.45 10.98 4.19
CA THR A 89 0.79 10.40 3.01
C THR A 89 1.29 10.99 1.70
N SER A 90 2.23 11.92 1.74
CA SER A 90 2.79 12.51 0.53
C SER A 90 4.22 13.01 0.71
N ALA A 91 4.93 13.15 -0.40
CA ALA A 91 6.24 13.78 -0.45
C ALA A 91 6.48 14.48 -1.79
N PRO A 92 7.12 15.68 -1.77
CA PRO A 92 7.41 16.41 -2.99
C PRO A 92 8.66 15.87 -3.71
N TYR A 93 8.66 16.03 -5.03
CA TYR A 93 9.80 15.81 -5.91
C TYR A 93 9.98 17.02 -6.82
N THR A 94 11.23 17.49 -6.94
CA THR A 94 11.58 18.58 -7.85
C THR A 94 12.50 18.03 -8.93
N HIS A 95 12.08 18.16 -10.18
CA HIS A 95 12.91 17.80 -11.32
C HIS A 95 13.88 18.94 -11.65
N ALA A 96 14.95 18.64 -12.38
CA ALA A 96 15.83 19.68 -12.91
C ALA A 96 15.03 20.58 -13.86
N ALA A 97 15.29 21.89 -13.83
CA ALA A 97 14.73 22.79 -14.83
C ALA A 97 15.29 22.42 -16.20
N GLN A 98 14.48 22.63 -17.25
CA GLN A 98 15.02 22.70 -18.60
C GLN A 98 15.99 23.90 -18.65
N GLY A 99 17.12 23.71 -19.33
CA GLY A 99 18.08 24.79 -19.53
C GLY A 99 17.43 25.96 -20.27
N ASP A 100 17.98 27.16 -20.08
CA ASP A 100 17.60 28.36 -20.83
C ASP A 100 18.43 28.38 -22.12
N ASP A 101 17.82 28.01 -23.26
CA ASP A 101 18.49 28.09 -24.55
C ASP A 101 17.57 28.60 -25.66
N VAL A 102 18.17 29.21 -26.69
CA VAL A 102 17.44 29.95 -27.72
C VAL A 102 16.84 29.04 -28.82
N TYR A 103 17.11 27.72 -28.76
CA TYR A 103 16.90 26.82 -29.91
C TYR A 103 16.13 25.52 -29.60
N ASN A 104 16.07 25.09 -28.33
CA ASN A 104 15.28 23.95 -27.89
C ASN A 104 13.94 24.45 -27.34
N ASP A 105 12.93 24.46 -28.19
CA ASP A 105 11.53 24.70 -27.79
C ASP A 105 11.02 23.64 -26.78
N ALA A 106 9.92 23.98 -26.10
CA ALA A 106 9.27 23.24 -25.02
C ALA A 106 9.37 21.70 -25.07
N GLY A 107 10.03 21.11 -24.07
CA GLY A 107 10.11 19.66 -23.90
C GLY A 107 8.99 19.09 -23.02
N GLN A 108 8.51 17.88 -23.33
CA GLN A 108 7.58 17.15 -22.47
C GLN A 108 8.32 16.36 -21.40
N ILE A 109 7.89 16.47 -20.15
CA ILE A 109 8.33 15.60 -19.05
C ILE A 109 7.29 14.50 -18.86
N SER A 110 7.73 13.25 -18.96
CA SER A 110 6.93 12.08 -18.58
C SER A 110 7.56 11.44 -17.34
N LEU A 111 6.78 11.31 -16.28
CA LEU A 111 7.21 10.72 -15.02
C LEU A 111 6.17 9.68 -14.58
N GLY A 112 6.66 8.50 -14.21
CA GLY A 112 5.89 7.45 -13.56
C GLY A 112 6.61 6.89 -12.34
N ILE A 113 6.02 5.87 -11.74
CA ILE A 113 6.54 5.14 -10.59
C ILE A 113 7.07 3.78 -11.07
N ASN A 114 8.32 3.46 -10.74
CA ASN A 114 8.93 2.17 -11.04
C ASN A 114 8.74 1.18 -9.90
N SER A 115 8.95 1.61 -8.65
CA SER A 115 8.82 0.77 -7.48
C SER A 115 8.53 1.59 -6.23
N ALA A 116 7.96 0.94 -5.22
CA ALA A 116 7.87 1.48 -3.87
C ALA A 116 8.24 0.35 -2.89
N VAL A 117 9.14 0.62 -1.97
CA VAL A 117 9.62 -0.33 -0.96
C VAL A 117 9.56 0.30 0.42
N ASP A 118 9.12 -0.47 1.41
CA ASP A 118 9.26 -0.08 2.81
C ASP A 118 10.76 0.05 3.13
N ALA A 119 11.13 1.03 3.94
CA ALA A 119 12.50 1.20 4.40
C ALA A 119 13.07 -0.03 5.15
N THR A 120 12.21 -0.94 5.60
CA THR A 120 12.58 -2.19 6.27
C THR A 120 12.85 -3.37 5.32
N GLY A 121 12.56 -3.24 4.02
CA GLY A 121 12.78 -4.28 2.99
C GLY A 121 11.57 -5.17 2.75
#